data_AF-A0A0E4BYX3-F1
#
_entry.id   AF-A0A0E4BYX3-F1
#
_cell.length_a   1.000
_cell.length_b   1.000
_cell.length_c   1.000
_cell.angle_alpha   90.00
_cell.angle_beta   90.00
_cell.angle_gamma   90.00
#
_symmetry.space_group_name_H-M   'P 1'
#
loop_
_entity.id
_entity.type
_entity.pdbx_description
1 polymer ?
#
loop_
_entity_poly.entity_id
_entity_poly.type
_entity_poly.pdbx_seq_one_letter_code
_entity_poly.pdbx_strand_id
1 'polypeptide(L)'
;MQNVGDDKAALAYQRNAKLSGLPTGLKDLDAKMGGLQPSDLIIIAGRPGMGKTSLATNIAFSVARAYQAPREGSSSTPEMSGGIVAFFSLEMSTEQLATRVIAEQSEISSSNIRRGDISENDFDALLVQRRQEIRLIPLYIDSTGAVTVGQLAARARRLKRQRGLHLIVVDYFQLMQAQSIVPRRTACAR
;
A
#
# COMPACT_ATOMS: atom_id res chain seq x y z
N MET A 1 -24.37 -3.49 23.62
CA MET A 1 -22.99 -3.78 23.12
C MET A 1 -23.02 -4.93 22.11
N GLN A 2 -24.03 -4.93 21.23
CA GLN A 2 -24.27 -5.84 20.12
C GLN A 2 -24.57 -4.93 18.91
N ASN A 3 -24.29 -5.38 17.68
CA ASN A 3 -24.59 -4.72 16.39
C ASN A 3 -23.44 -3.99 15.64
N VAL A 4 -22.17 -4.36 15.80
CA VAL A 4 -21.13 -3.92 14.83
C VAL A 4 -20.97 -4.92 13.67
N GLY A 5 -21.30 -6.20 13.90
CA GLY A 5 -21.26 -7.24 12.87
C GLY A 5 -22.40 -7.15 11.86
N ASP A 6 -23.61 -6.85 12.34
CA ASP A 6 -24.82 -6.82 11.51
C ASP A 6 -24.82 -5.64 10.52
N ASP A 7 -24.25 -4.50 10.92
CA ASP A 7 -24.11 -3.31 10.06
C ASP A 7 -23.19 -3.55 8.87
N LYS A 8 -22.09 -4.30 9.03
CA LYS A 8 -21.17 -4.61 7.92
C LYS A 8 -21.82 -5.55 6.91
N ALA A 9 -22.53 -6.58 7.39
CA ALA A 9 -23.26 -7.50 6.52
C ALA A 9 -24.38 -6.79 5.76
N ALA A 10 -25.11 -5.88 6.41
CA ALA A 10 -26.14 -5.06 5.78
C ALA A 10 -25.55 -4.11 4.72
N LEU A 11 -24.41 -3.46 5.01
CA LEU A 11 -23.71 -2.60 4.04
C LEU A 11 -23.18 -3.39 2.84
N ALA A 12 -22.69 -4.61 3.04
CA ALA A 12 -22.25 -5.49 1.96
C ALA A 12 -23.41 -6.00 1.10
N TYR A 13 -24.60 -6.20 1.69
CA TYR A 13 -25.80 -6.63 0.96
C TYR A 13 -26.43 -5.50 0.13
N GLN A 14 -26.38 -4.26 0.62
CA GLN A 14 -26.87 -3.07 -0.11
C GLN A 14 -25.93 -2.62 -1.23
N ARG A 15 -24.62 -2.90 -1.10
CA ARG A 15 -23.65 -2.67 -2.15
C ARG A 15 -23.73 -3.86 -3.10
N ASN A 16 -24.14 -3.67 -4.36
CA ASN A 16 -23.94 -4.66 -5.43
C ASN A 16 -22.44 -4.97 -5.70
N ALA A 17 -21.53 -4.49 -4.85
CA ALA A 17 -20.11 -4.77 -4.85
C ALA A 17 -19.86 -6.13 -4.18
N LYS A 18 -19.24 -7.06 -4.92
CA LYS A 18 -18.85 -8.39 -4.42
C LYS A 18 -17.86 -8.39 -3.26
N LEU A 19 -17.35 -7.22 -2.82
CA LEU A 19 -16.30 -7.09 -1.81
C LEU A 19 -16.65 -6.00 -0.78
N SER A 20 -16.45 -6.32 0.50
CA SER A 20 -16.67 -5.40 1.64
C SER A 20 -15.47 -4.48 1.90
N GLY A 21 -14.26 -4.94 1.57
CA GLY A 21 -13.00 -4.24 1.80
C GLY A 21 -12.32 -3.78 0.51
N LEU A 22 -11.12 -3.21 0.64
CA LEU A 22 -10.32 -2.78 -0.51
C LEU A 22 -9.85 -3.99 -1.33
N PRO A 23 -10.05 -4.03 -2.65
CA PRO A 23 -9.59 -5.14 -3.47
C PRO A 23 -8.06 -5.13 -3.55
N THR A 24 -7.45 -6.29 -3.32
CA THR A 24 -6.00 -6.48 -3.46
C THR A 24 -5.55 -6.47 -4.93
N GLY A 25 -6.48 -6.71 -5.85
CA GLY A 25 -6.18 -6.96 -7.27
C GLY A 25 -5.93 -8.43 -7.59
N LEU A 26 -5.91 -9.29 -6.57
CA LEU A 26 -5.79 -10.73 -6.70
C LEU A 26 -7.16 -11.37 -6.47
N LYS A 27 -7.87 -11.67 -7.56
CA LYS A 27 -9.29 -12.12 -7.51
C LYS A 27 -9.53 -13.28 -6.55
N ASP A 28 -8.65 -14.27 -6.56
CA ASP A 28 -8.79 -15.46 -5.70
C ASP A 28 -8.57 -15.13 -4.21
N LEU A 29 -7.67 -14.18 -3.93
CA LEU A 29 -7.40 -13.71 -2.57
C LEU A 29 -8.56 -12.83 -2.07
N ASP A 30 -9.05 -11.94 -2.93
CA ASP A 30 -10.19 -11.07 -2.65
C ASP A 30 -11.46 -11.89 -2.40
N ALA A 31 -11.70 -12.96 -3.16
CA ALA A 31 -12.81 -13.87 -2.95
C ALA A 31 -12.75 -14.61 -1.60
N LYS A 32 -11.53 -14.91 -1.11
CA LYS A 32 -11.33 -15.61 0.17
C LYS A 32 -11.40 -14.67 1.37
N MET A 33 -10.90 -13.44 1.25
CA MET A 33 -10.80 -12.48 2.37
C MET A 33 -11.92 -11.42 2.36
N GLY A 34 -12.66 -11.27 1.27
CA GLY A 34 -13.60 -10.17 1.08
C GLY A 34 -12.93 -8.80 0.85
N GLY A 35 -11.66 -8.81 0.43
CA GLY A 35 -10.78 -7.64 0.35
C GLY A 35 -10.12 -7.27 1.68
N LEU A 36 -9.26 -6.24 1.67
CA LEU A 36 -8.57 -5.71 2.85
C LEU A 36 -9.55 -4.90 3.71
N GLN A 37 -9.86 -5.36 4.92
CA GLN A 37 -10.79 -4.66 5.80
C GLN A 37 -10.10 -3.54 6.59
N PRO A 38 -10.83 -2.45 6.91
CA PRO A 38 -10.34 -1.44 7.83
C PRO A 38 -10.00 -2.03 9.19
N SER A 39 -8.87 -1.59 9.77
CA SER A 39 -8.33 -2.01 11.07
C SER A 39 -7.65 -3.38 11.12
N ASP A 40 -7.62 -4.13 10.02
CA ASP A 40 -6.89 -5.41 9.98
C ASP A 40 -5.38 -5.19 9.91
N LEU A 41 -4.63 -6.08 10.58
CA LEU A 41 -3.18 -6.21 10.43
C LEU A 41 -2.88 -7.48 9.62
N ILE A 42 -2.43 -7.30 8.40
CA ILE A 42 -2.10 -8.41 7.48
C ILE A 42 -0.58 -8.55 7.43
N ILE A 43 -0.09 -9.76 7.68
CA ILE A 43 1.33 -10.09 7.69
C ILE A 43 1.66 -10.96 6.49
N ILE A 44 2.56 -10.49 5.62
CA ILE A 44 3.11 -11.25 4.51
C ILE A 44 4.45 -11.85 4.96
N ALA A 45 4.49 -13.16 5.18
CA ALA A 45 5.67 -13.89 5.64
C ALA A 45 6.19 -14.88 4.60
N GLY A 46 7.49 -15.17 4.65
CA GLY A 46 8.18 -16.05 3.68
C GLY A 46 9.69 -15.82 3.70
N ARG A 47 10.47 -16.76 3.18
CA ARG A 47 11.94 -16.67 3.13
C ARG A 47 12.42 -15.50 2.24
N PRO A 48 13.66 -15.01 2.42
CA PRO A 48 14.27 -14.07 1.47
C PRO A 48 14.14 -14.57 0.03
N GLY A 49 13.86 -13.66 -0.91
CA GLY A 49 13.66 -14.01 -2.32
C GLY A 49 12.28 -14.58 -2.69
N MET A 50 11.40 -14.93 -1.75
CA MET A 50 10.05 -15.48 -2.05
C MET A 50 9.02 -14.43 -2.52
N GLY A 51 9.45 -13.25 -2.97
CA GLY A 51 8.55 -12.28 -3.61
C GLY A 51 7.63 -11.45 -2.70
N LYS A 52 7.85 -11.43 -1.37
CA LYS A 52 7.04 -10.66 -0.41
C LYS A 52 6.89 -9.18 -0.79
N THR A 53 8.01 -8.52 -1.10
CA THR A 53 8.04 -7.12 -1.55
C THR A 53 7.27 -6.93 -2.85
N SER A 54 7.43 -7.82 -3.85
CA SER A 54 6.64 -7.75 -5.09
C SER A 54 5.16 -7.87 -4.80
N LEU A 55 4.76 -8.80 -3.93
CA LEU A 55 3.36 -8.98 -3.56
C LEU A 55 2.81 -7.72 -2.87
N ALA A 56 3.52 -7.18 -1.88
CA ALA A 56 3.12 -5.99 -1.16
C ALA A 56 3.02 -4.77 -2.10
N THR A 57 3.99 -4.58 -2.99
CA THR A 57 4.01 -3.51 -3.99
C THR A 57 2.87 -3.65 -5.00
N ASN A 58 2.59 -4.85 -5.49
CA ASN A 58 1.48 -5.10 -6.41
C ASN A 58 0.13 -4.81 -5.78
N ILE A 59 -0.08 -5.22 -4.52
CA ILE A 59 -1.31 -4.91 -3.78
C ILE A 59 -1.43 -3.40 -3.59
N ALA A 60 -0.38 -2.74 -3.11
CA ALA A 60 -0.35 -1.28 -2.91
C ALA A 60 -0.68 -0.53 -4.20
N PHE A 61 -0.04 -0.93 -5.30
CA PHE A 61 -0.23 -0.33 -6.61
C PHE A 61 -1.65 -0.56 -7.14
N SER A 62 -2.18 -1.78 -7.03
CA SER A 62 -3.52 -2.11 -7.50
C SER A 62 -4.60 -1.32 -6.74
N VAL A 63 -4.48 -1.25 -5.41
CA VAL A 63 -5.38 -0.45 -4.55
C VAL A 63 -5.30 1.03 -4.91
N ALA A 64 -4.09 1.56 -5.10
CA ALA A 64 -3.92 2.97 -5.44
C ALA A 64 -4.45 3.29 -6.85
N ARG A 65 -4.15 2.43 -7.84
CA ARG A 65 -4.58 2.60 -9.24
C ARG A 65 -6.09 2.58 -9.38
N ALA A 66 -6.78 1.75 -8.59
CA ALA A 66 -8.22 1.64 -8.63
C ALA A 66 -8.95 2.75 -7.83
N TYR A 67 -8.20 3.66 -7.19
CA TYR A 67 -8.78 4.77 -6.45
C TYR A 67 -9.49 5.75 -7.38
N GLN A 68 -10.78 5.95 -7.13
CA GLN A 68 -11.57 7.01 -7.74
C GLN A 68 -11.91 8.01 -6.65
N ALA A 69 -11.50 9.27 -6.85
CA ALA A 69 -11.84 10.32 -5.89
C ALA A 69 -13.37 10.44 -5.79
N PRO A 70 -13.93 10.57 -4.57
CA PRO A 70 -15.37 10.77 -4.41
C PRO A 70 -15.82 11.99 -5.22
N ARG A 71 -16.77 11.80 -6.14
CA ARG A 71 -17.39 12.91 -6.86
C ARG A 71 -18.32 13.66 -5.89
N GLU A 72 -18.11 14.95 -5.72
CA GLU A 72 -19.02 15.82 -4.94
C GLU A 72 -20.44 15.69 -5.52
N GLY A 73 -21.41 15.33 -4.67
CA GLY A 73 -22.83 15.19 -5.06
C GLY A 73 -23.31 13.75 -5.37
N SER A 74 -22.44 12.74 -5.36
CA SER A 74 -22.88 11.33 -5.41
C SER A 74 -23.33 10.86 -4.03
N SER A 75 -24.64 10.70 -3.84
CA SER A 75 -25.24 10.06 -2.65
C SER A 75 -24.98 8.54 -2.57
N SER A 76 -24.43 7.95 -3.62
CA SER A 76 -23.83 6.62 -3.58
C SER A 76 -22.50 6.68 -2.83
N THR A 77 -22.41 5.97 -1.71
CA THR A 77 -21.11 5.64 -1.11
C THR A 77 -20.23 5.06 -2.22
N PRO A 78 -19.02 5.62 -2.47
CA PRO A 78 -18.20 5.15 -3.57
C PRO A 78 -17.98 3.64 -3.39
N GLU A 79 -18.25 2.85 -4.43
CA GLU A 79 -17.71 1.50 -4.51
C GLU A 79 -16.24 1.63 -4.18
N MET A 80 -15.79 0.95 -3.12
CA MET A 80 -14.46 1.11 -2.56
C MET A 80 -13.47 0.34 -3.43
N SER A 81 -13.41 0.73 -4.71
CA SER A 81 -12.61 0.10 -5.76
C SER A 81 -11.13 0.28 -5.52
N GLY A 82 -10.73 1.31 -4.77
CA GLY A 82 -9.35 1.56 -4.39
C GLY A 82 -9.22 2.55 -3.26
N GLY A 83 -8.00 2.99 -2.98
CA GLY A 83 -7.70 3.83 -1.84
C GLY A 83 -6.39 4.57 -1.95
N ILE A 84 -6.28 5.66 -1.21
CA ILE A 84 -5.00 6.34 -0.95
C ILE A 84 -4.09 5.44 -0.12
N VAL A 85 -2.87 5.17 -0.61
CA VAL A 85 -1.93 4.21 -0.02
C VAL A 85 -0.67 4.93 0.45
N ALA A 86 -0.20 4.61 1.66
CA ALA A 86 1.13 4.93 2.14
C ALA A 86 2.03 3.69 2.10
N PHE A 87 3.18 3.79 1.46
CA PHE A 87 4.18 2.72 1.37
C PHE A 87 5.45 3.15 2.08
N PHE A 88 5.76 2.52 3.21
CA PHE A 88 6.99 2.73 3.95
C PHE A 88 8.00 1.66 3.55
N SER A 89 9.05 2.07 2.85
CA SER A 89 10.14 1.21 2.41
C SER A 89 11.36 1.45 3.29
N LEU A 90 11.71 0.45 4.10
CA LEU A 90 12.83 0.53 5.04
C LEU A 90 14.14 -0.03 4.44
N GLU A 91 14.05 -0.78 3.35
CA GLU A 91 15.20 -1.41 2.67
C GLU A 91 15.49 -0.81 1.29
N MET A 92 14.45 -0.57 0.50
CA MET A 92 14.58 -0.14 -0.89
C MET A 92 14.41 1.37 -1.03
N SER A 93 15.17 1.97 -1.94
CA SER A 93 14.95 3.38 -2.31
C SER A 93 13.65 3.56 -3.10
N THR A 94 13.14 4.79 -3.13
CA THR A 94 11.93 5.13 -3.89
C THR A 94 12.12 4.85 -5.40
N GLU A 95 13.31 5.10 -5.93
CA GLU A 95 13.67 4.87 -7.34
C GLU A 95 13.69 3.38 -7.69
N GLN A 96 14.20 2.53 -6.78
CA GLN A 96 14.22 1.09 -6.97
C GLN A 96 12.80 0.51 -6.98
N LEU A 97 11.93 0.99 -6.09
CA LEU A 97 10.52 0.61 -6.07
C LEU A 97 9.79 1.09 -7.32
N ALA A 98 9.97 2.34 -7.73
CA ALA A 98 9.36 2.89 -8.95
C ALA A 98 9.78 2.09 -10.19
N THR A 99 11.07 1.74 -10.31
CA THR A 99 11.58 0.91 -11.40
C THR A 99 10.91 -0.46 -11.42
N ARG A 100 10.68 -1.05 -10.25
CA ARG A 100 10.00 -2.36 -10.12
C ARG A 100 8.54 -2.27 -10.56
N VAL A 101 7.80 -1.25 -10.10
CA VAL A 101 6.42 -1.01 -10.51
C VAL A 101 6.34 -0.82 -12.03
N ILE A 102 7.23 0.00 -12.60
CA ILE A 102 7.28 0.24 -14.05
C ILE A 102 7.53 -1.07 -14.81
N ALA A 103 8.54 -1.86 -14.40
CA ALA A 103 8.85 -3.14 -15.03
C ALA A 103 7.68 -4.14 -14.94
N GLU A 104 7.00 -4.17 -13.79
CA GLU A 104 5.81 -5.01 -13.57
C GLU A 104 4.62 -4.55 -14.44
N GLN A 105 4.47 -3.25 -14.71
CA GLN A 105 3.37 -2.73 -15.55
C GLN A 105 3.67 -2.74 -17.06
N SER A 106 4.94 -2.70 -17.46
CA SER A 106 5.33 -2.72 -18.87
C SER A 106 5.53 -4.13 -19.42
N GLU A 107 5.54 -5.16 -18.57
CA GLU A 107 5.98 -6.52 -18.90
C GLU A 107 7.43 -6.58 -19.44
N ILE A 108 8.19 -5.48 -19.29
CA ILE A 108 9.58 -5.40 -19.70
C ILE A 108 10.47 -5.70 -18.49
N SER A 109 11.43 -6.61 -18.66
CA SER A 109 12.37 -6.94 -17.59
C SER A 109 13.08 -5.71 -17.04
N SER A 110 13.14 -5.59 -15.71
CA SER A 110 13.91 -4.53 -15.03
C SER A 110 15.40 -4.54 -15.37
N SER A 111 15.96 -5.68 -15.81
CA SER A 111 17.33 -5.75 -16.34
C SER A 111 17.46 -5.06 -17.69
N ASN A 112 16.47 -5.20 -18.57
CA ASN A 112 16.48 -4.63 -19.92
C ASN A 112 16.28 -3.12 -19.82
N ILE A 113 15.40 -2.66 -18.92
CA ILE A 113 15.23 -1.24 -18.58
C ILE A 113 16.53 -0.63 -18.07
N ARG A 114 17.28 -1.35 -17.22
CA ARG A 114 18.58 -0.88 -16.71
C ARG A 114 19.71 -0.93 -17.74
N ARG A 115 19.66 -1.88 -18.69
CA ARG A 115 20.70 -2.07 -19.72
C ARG A 115 20.48 -1.25 -20.99
N GLY A 116 19.30 -0.65 -21.16
CA GLY A 116 18.93 0.07 -22.38
C GLY A 116 18.71 -0.85 -23.59
N ASP A 117 18.47 -2.14 -23.35
CA ASP A 117 18.33 -3.17 -24.40
C ASP A 117 16.88 -3.27 -24.89
N ILE A 118 16.34 -2.12 -25.31
CA ILE A 118 14.95 -1.93 -25.72
C ILE A 118 14.96 -0.95 -26.90
N SER A 119 14.16 -1.23 -27.93
CA SER A 119 13.88 -0.32 -29.07
C SER A 119 13.59 1.09 -28.53
N GLU A 120 14.40 2.10 -28.89
CA GLU A 120 14.25 3.49 -28.41
C GLU A 120 12.80 4.01 -28.58
N ASN A 121 12.15 3.63 -29.69
CA ASN A 121 10.78 4.04 -30.01
C ASN A 121 9.72 3.39 -29.10
N ASP A 122 9.90 2.12 -28.71
CA ASP A 122 8.98 1.44 -27.79
C ASP A 122 9.27 1.83 -26.33
N PHE A 123 10.54 2.08 -26.02
CA PHE A 123 11.00 2.48 -24.70
C PHE A 123 10.37 3.82 -24.30
N ASP A 124 10.57 4.87 -25.10
CA ASP A 124 10.12 6.21 -24.71
C ASP A 124 8.60 6.34 -24.73
N ALA A 125 7.91 5.77 -25.73
CA ALA A 125 6.45 5.89 -25.81
C ALA A 125 5.75 5.15 -24.65
N LEU A 126 6.13 3.89 -24.37
CA LEU A 126 5.51 3.11 -23.31
C LEU A 126 5.89 3.63 -21.92
N LEU A 127 7.17 3.99 -21.69
CA LEU A 127 7.59 4.51 -20.39
C LEU A 127 7.00 5.88 -20.10
N VAL A 128 6.93 6.78 -21.09
CA VAL A 128 6.35 8.11 -20.87
C VAL A 128 4.87 7.97 -20.53
N GLN A 129 4.11 7.15 -21.26
CA GLN A 129 2.69 6.90 -20.99
C GLN A 129 2.49 6.28 -19.60
N ARG A 130 3.21 5.20 -19.28
CA ARG A 130 3.09 4.51 -17.98
C ARG A 130 3.57 5.38 -16.82
N ARG A 131 4.62 6.21 -17.01
CA ARG A 131 5.07 7.16 -15.99
C ARG A 131 4.02 8.22 -15.71
N GLN A 132 3.31 8.71 -16.73
CA GLN A 132 2.21 9.65 -16.53
C GLN A 132 1.07 9.02 -15.73
N GLU A 133 0.68 7.78 -16.05
CA GLU A 133 -0.31 7.02 -15.28
C GLU A 133 0.13 6.86 -13.82
N ILE A 134 1.37 6.40 -13.58
CA ILE A 134 1.92 6.19 -12.24
C ILE A 134 1.96 7.48 -11.42
N ARG A 135 2.24 8.63 -12.05
CA ARG A 135 2.27 9.94 -11.37
C ARG A 135 0.91 10.38 -10.84
N LEU A 136 -0.18 9.92 -11.45
CA LEU A 136 -1.54 10.30 -11.05
C LEU A 136 -2.09 9.41 -9.92
N ILE A 137 -1.42 8.29 -9.64
CA ILE A 137 -1.85 7.31 -8.64
C ILE A 137 -1.55 7.84 -7.23
N PRO A 138 -2.51 7.76 -6.27
CA PRO A 138 -2.32 8.21 -4.88
C PRO A 138 -1.52 7.20 -4.04
N LEU A 139 -0.31 6.88 -4.51
CA LEU A 139 0.65 6.01 -3.84
C LEU A 139 1.79 6.87 -3.28
N TYR A 140 1.81 7.06 -1.96
CA TYR A 140 2.81 7.86 -1.26
C TYR A 140 3.93 6.98 -0.73
N ILE A 141 5.12 7.08 -1.32
CA ILE A 141 6.28 6.28 -0.92
C ILE A 141 7.16 7.09 0.04
N ASP A 142 7.54 6.46 1.15
CA ASP A 142 8.48 6.98 2.14
C ASP A 142 9.63 5.98 2.29
N SER A 143 10.79 6.28 1.70
CA SER A 143 11.99 5.46 1.78
C SER A 143 12.98 5.92 2.87
N THR A 144 12.48 6.58 3.91
CA THR A 144 13.35 6.99 5.02
C THR A 144 13.77 5.75 5.80
N GLY A 145 15.08 5.45 5.82
CA GLY A 145 15.64 4.38 6.62
C GLY A 145 15.52 4.63 8.14
N ALA A 146 15.53 3.56 8.93
CA ALA A 146 15.60 3.60 10.40
C ALA A 146 14.47 4.41 11.09
N VAL A 147 13.23 4.28 10.62
CA VAL A 147 12.06 4.95 11.21
C VAL A 147 11.44 4.10 12.33
N THR A 148 11.19 4.72 13.49
CA THR A 148 10.48 4.07 14.60
C THR A 148 8.98 3.93 14.30
N VAL A 149 8.30 2.99 14.97
CA VAL A 149 6.83 2.83 14.85
C VAL A 149 6.09 4.14 15.15
N GLY A 150 6.55 4.90 16.15
CA GLY A 150 5.96 6.19 16.51
C GLY A 150 6.07 7.24 15.40
N GLN A 151 7.23 7.32 14.74
CA GLN A 151 7.45 8.21 13.61
C GLN A 151 6.63 7.79 12.38
N LEU A 152 6.57 6.49 12.08
CA LEU A 152 5.73 5.96 10.99
C LEU A 152 4.25 6.31 11.24
N ALA A 153 3.74 6.06 12.44
CA ALA A 153 2.39 6.42 12.83
C ALA A 153 2.12 7.93 12.74
N ALA A 154 3.07 8.78 13.13
CA ALA A 154 2.95 10.23 13.02
C ALA A 154 2.84 10.68 11.55
N ARG A 155 3.66 10.11 10.66
CA ARG A 155 3.63 10.39 9.21
C ARG A 155 2.34 9.91 8.57
N ALA A 156 1.90 8.69 8.88
CA ALA A 156 0.63 8.14 8.42
C ALA A 156 -0.57 9.00 8.89
N ARG A 157 -0.60 9.42 10.15
CA ARG A 157 -1.64 10.32 10.67
C ARG A 157 -1.64 11.68 9.96
N ARG A 158 -0.46 12.23 9.66
CA ARG A 158 -0.34 13.50 8.91
C ARG A 158 -0.93 13.34 7.50
N LEU A 159 -0.58 12.27 6.79
CA LEU A 159 -1.10 11.99 5.46
C LEU A 159 -2.63 11.79 5.49
N LYS A 160 -3.14 11.01 6.46
CA LYS A 160 -4.57 10.81 6.66
C LYS A 160 -5.34 12.13 6.83
N ARG A 161 -4.78 13.10 7.57
CA ARG A 161 -5.41 14.42 7.75
C ARG A 161 -5.37 15.29 6.49
N GLN A 162 -4.30 15.22 5.72
CA GLN A 162 -4.09 16.10 4.56
C GLN A 162 -4.80 15.62 3.29
N ARG A 163 -4.85 14.30 3.08
CA ARG A 163 -5.30 13.69 1.83
C ARG A 163 -6.33 12.58 2.04
N GLY A 164 -6.41 12.01 3.23
CA GLY A 164 -7.03 10.71 3.48
C GLY A 164 -5.99 9.59 3.44
N LEU A 165 -6.35 8.42 3.96
CA LEU A 165 -5.48 7.24 3.99
C LEU A 165 -6.32 5.99 4.22
N HIS A 166 -6.14 4.98 3.36
CA HIS A 166 -6.95 3.77 3.35
C HIS A 166 -6.11 2.50 3.55
N LEU A 167 -4.86 2.48 3.07
CA LEU A 167 -3.94 1.37 3.25
C LEU A 167 -2.56 1.88 3.65
N ILE A 168 -1.91 1.17 4.58
CA ILE A 168 -0.52 1.37 4.95
C ILE A 168 0.22 0.06 4.66
N VAL A 169 1.28 0.14 3.86
CA VAL A 169 2.20 -0.96 3.59
C VAL A 169 3.55 -0.64 4.18
N VAL A 170 4.18 -1.61 4.83
CA VAL A 170 5.50 -1.48 5.46
C VAL A 170 6.37 -2.64 5.00
N ASP A 171 7.48 -2.34 4.33
CA ASP A 171 8.45 -3.32 3.83
C ASP A 171 9.87 -2.99 4.33
N TYR A 172 10.48 -3.69 5.30
CA TYR A 172 10.00 -4.82 6.10
C TYR A 172 10.22 -4.58 7.60
N PHE A 173 9.33 -5.16 8.41
CA PHE A 173 9.20 -4.92 9.85
C PHE A 173 10.47 -5.20 10.69
N GLN A 174 11.39 -6.06 10.23
CA GLN A 174 12.59 -6.45 11.00
C GLN A 174 13.62 -5.31 11.12
N LEU A 175 13.52 -4.25 10.31
CA LEU A 175 14.35 -3.05 10.42
C LEU A 175 13.75 -1.97 11.32
N MET A 176 12.56 -2.19 11.89
CA MET A 176 11.98 -1.24 12.84
C MET A 176 12.70 -1.35 14.17
N GLN A 177 13.39 -0.27 14.55
CA GLN A 177 14.00 -0.18 15.87
C GLN A 177 12.90 -0.12 16.93
N ALA A 178 12.81 -1.16 17.76
CA ALA A 178 12.05 -1.10 18.99
C ALA A 178 12.69 0.00 19.87
N GLN A 179 11.89 0.95 20.35
CA GLN A 179 12.38 1.86 21.38
C GLN A 179 12.87 1.00 22.55
N SER A 180 14.15 1.14 22.91
CA SER A 180 14.68 0.50 24.09
C SER A 180 13.85 0.99 25.28
N ILE A 181 13.13 0.06 25.89
CA ILE A 181 12.51 0.29 27.19
C ILE A 181 13.68 0.43 28.15
N VAL A 182 14.15 1.66 28.39
CA VAL A 182 15.08 1.93 29.48
C VAL A 182 14.31 1.64 30.77
N PRO A 183 14.70 0.64 31.57
CA PRO A 183 14.04 0.39 32.84
C PRO A 183 14.19 1.66 33.68
N ARG A 184 13.08 2.27 34.10
CA ARG A 184 13.13 3.30 35.13
C ARG A 184 13.63 2.63 36.40
N ARG A 185 14.94 2.69 36.64
CA ARG A 185 15.50 2.42 37.97
C ARG A 185 14.94 3.48 38.89
N THR A 186 13.91 3.11 39.66
CA THR A 186 13.53 3.82 40.87
C THR A 186 14.74 3.86 41.79
N ALA A 187 15.40 5.01 41.87
CA ALA A 187 16.33 5.30 42.93
C ALA A 187 15.53 5.41 44.23
N CYS A 188 15.54 4.35 45.04
CA CYS A 188 15.27 4.48 46.46
C CYS A 188 16.47 5.24 47.06
N ALA A 189 16.30 6.54 47.29
CA ALA A 189 17.22 7.29 48.13
C ALA A 189 17.11 6.76 49.57
N ARG A 190 18.27 6.39 50.13
CA ARG A 190 18.47 6.22 51.57
C ARG A 190 18.70 7.58 52.21
#